data_AF-A0A9D4QHH3-F1
#
_entry.id   AF-A0A9D4QHH3-F1
#
_cell.length_a   1.000
_cell.length_b   1.000
_cell.length_c   1.000
_cell.angle_alpha   90.00
_cell.angle_beta   90.00
_cell.angle_gamma   90.00
#
_symmetry.space_group_name_H-M   'P 1'
#
loop_
_entity.id
_entity.type
_entity.pdbx_description
1 polymer ?
#
loop_
_entity_poly.entity_id
_entity_poly.type
_entity_poly.pdbx_seq_one_letter_code
_entity_poly.pdbx_strand_id
1 'polypeptide(L)'
;MTLDCWSTFNRTIYTSPIKALSNEKYRDFKETFTDIGLITGDVQINKEASCLIMTTEILRSMLYNQSNVVADLEWVIFDECHYINDPDRGVVWEEVLIMLPSHVGLVLLSATVPNALSLANWIGRIKERKLYVICTTKRPVPLEHHLYFNQETFLILDATNKFQTASYMKACARRKETMKATRTYDDKTRYQGLIQHLRKADRLPAICFTLSRRRCDENAQLLQSLDLTTAEEKGAVRRFLQNNVVSRLSRADQRLPQLRSLRGLLEAGFGVHHSGVLPILKEAVEMLFQRGLVKVLFATETFAMGVNMPARTVVFDSIRKHDGISNRDLLPAEYIQMAGR
;
A
#
# COMPACT_ATOMS: atom_id res chain seq x y z
N MET A 1 22.74 17.67 -3.87
CA MET A 1 21.88 17.66 -5.06
C MET A 1 20.75 18.64 -4.77
N THR A 2 20.97 19.91 -5.08
CA THR A 2 19.95 20.96 -4.93
C THR A 2 18.93 20.75 -6.05
N LEU A 3 17.67 20.51 -5.69
CA LEU A 3 16.57 20.45 -6.65
C LEU A 3 16.45 21.84 -7.31
N ASP A 4 16.36 21.89 -8.64
CA ASP A 4 16.34 23.14 -9.42
C ASP A 4 15.29 24.16 -8.95
N CYS A 5 14.18 23.69 -8.37
CA CYS A 5 13.10 24.55 -7.85
C CYS A 5 13.44 25.34 -6.58
N TRP A 6 14.56 25.08 -5.91
CA TRP A 6 14.94 25.79 -4.67
C TRP A 6 15.81 27.02 -4.91
N SER A 7 16.25 27.24 -6.16
CA SER A 7 17.06 28.42 -6.53
C SER A 7 16.22 29.64 -6.92
N THR A 8 14.92 29.46 -7.12
CA THR A 8 13.92 30.51 -7.38
C THR A 8 12.83 30.42 -6.30
N PHE A 9 12.12 31.51 -6.01
CA PHE A 9 11.04 31.57 -5.00
C PHE A 9 9.78 30.74 -5.37
N ASN A 10 9.96 29.62 -6.07
CA ASN A 10 8.92 28.87 -6.73
C ASN A 10 8.48 27.67 -5.86
N ARG A 11 7.17 27.43 -5.80
CA ARG A 11 6.61 26.32 -5.01
C ARG A 11 6.46 25.06 -5.87
N THR A 12 6.62 23.91 -5.22
CA THR A 12 6.32 22.58 -5.78
C THR A 12 5.24 21.91 -4.93
N ILE A 13 4.21 21.36 -5.57
CA ILE A 13 3.20 20.57 -4.89
C ILE A 13 3.39 19.09 -5.24
N TYR A 14 3.46 18.24 -4.22
CA TYR A 14 3.34 16.80 -4.35
C TYR A 14 1.92 16.36 -3.98
N THR A 15 1.24 15.74 -4.93
CA THR A 15 -0.10 15.19 -4.73
C THR A 15 -0.07 13.68 -4.67
N SER A 16 -0.80 13.14 -3.69
CA SER A 16 -1.02 11.69 -3.57
C SER A 16 -2.51 11.39 -3.44
N PRO A 17 -3.00 10.23 -3.93
CA PRO A 17 -4.40 9.90 -3.84
C PRO A 17 -4.84 9.53 -2.41
N ILE A 18 -3.96 9.25 -1.45
CA ILE A 18 -4.41 8.82 -0.11
C ILE A 18 -3.66 9.58 0.97
N LYS A 19 -4.38 9.99 2.03
CA LYS A 19 -3.81 10.69 3.20
C LYS A 19 -2.63 9.93 3.84
N ALA A 20 -2.74 8.60 3.94
CA ALA A 20 -1.67 7.75 4.49
C ALA A 20 -0.37 7.88 3.68
N LEU A 21 -0.46 7.87 2.35
CA LEU A 21 0.67 8.09 1.45
C LEU A 21 1.21 9.52 1.55
N SER A 22 0.34 10.53 1.71
CA SER A 22 0.78 11.91 1.99
C SER A 22 1.63 11.98 3.27
N ASN A 23 1.20 11.31 4.34
CA ASN A 23 1.90 11.27 5.62
C ASN A 23 3.23 10.52 5.53
N GLU A 24 3.29 9.43 4.78
CA GLU A 24 4.53 8.70 4.50
C GLU A 24 5.51 9.57 3.72
N LYS A 25 5.08 10.13 2.58
CA LYS A 25 5.93 10.99 1.76
C LYS A 25 6.42 12.22 2.50
N TYR A 26 5.61 12.76 3.41
CA TYR A 26 6.04 13.83 4.30
C TYR A 26 7.20 13.41 5.18
N ARG A 27 7.17 12.21 5.77
CA ARG A 27 8.27 11.69 6.57
C ARG A 27 9.51 11.45 5.70
N ASP A 28 9.35 10.77 4.55
CA ASP A 28 10.45 10.49 3.61
C ASP A 28 11.14 11.78 3.15
N PHE A 29 10.35 12.78 2.75
CA PHE A 29 10.89 14.05 2.26
C PHE A 29 11.54 14.84 3.38
N LYS A 30 11.03 14.75 4.61
CA LYS A 30 11.63 15.44 5.76
C LYS A 30 12.95 14.85 6.23
N GLU A 31 13.23 13.58 5.91
CA GLU A 31 14.55 12.98 6.12
C GLU A 31 15.58 13.49 5.11
N THR A 32 15.13 13.91 3.92
CA THR A 32 16.01 14.32 2.81
C THR A 32 16.12 15.84 2.65
N PHE A 33 15.04 16.58 2.94
CA PHE A 33 14.86 18.00 2.66
C PHE A 33 14.35 18.74 3.91
N THR A 34 14.69 20.03 4.02
CA THR A 34 14.42 20.82 5.24
C THR A 34 13.10 21.59 5.20
N ASP A 35 12.72 22.15 4.05
CA ASP A 35 11.52 22.98 3.90
C ASP A 35 10.36 22.25 3.21
N ILE A 36 9.72 21.38 3.98
CA ILE A 36 8.57 20.57 3.55
C ILE A 36 7.35 20.86 4.43
N GLY A 37 6.21 21.04 3.78
CA GLY A 37 4.89 21.18 4.39
C GLY A 37 3.95 20.04 4.05
N LEU A 38 2.90 19.88 4.86
CA LEU A 38 1.85 18.89 4.69
C LEU A 38 0.50 19.57 4.86
N ILE A 39 -0.39 19.41 3.88
CA ILE A 39 -1.75 19.94 3.93
C ILE A 39 -2.73 18.80 3.66
N THR A 40 -3.44 18.41 4.70
CA THR A 40 -4.53 17.43 4.63
C THR A 40 -5.81 18.08 5.16
N GLY A 41 -6.96 17.41 4.99
CA GLY A 41 -8.22 17.87 5.56
C GLY A 41 -8.21 17.96 7.09
N ASP A 42 -7.32 17.22 7.76
CA ASP A 42 -7.32 17.10 9.23
C ASP A 42 -6.17 17.92 9.86
N VAL A 43 -5.02 18.01 9.18
CA VAL A 43 -3.79 18.61 9.72
C VAL A 43 -3.12 19.46 8.64
N GLN A 44 -2.62 20.64 9.05
CA GLN A 44 -1.82 21.51 8.20
C GLN A 44 -0.50 21.86 8.92
N ILE A 45 0.64 21.58 8.29
CA ILE A 45 1.99 21.73 8.82
C ILE A 45 2.82 22.52 7.83
N ASN A 46 3.51 23.57 8.29
CA ASN A 46 4.43 24.40 7.49
C ASN A 46 3.86 24.81 6.11
N LYS A 47 2.77 25.59 6.09
CA LYS A 47 2.06 25.96 4.85
C LYS A 47 2.88 26.88 3.93
N GLU A 48 3.87 27.56 4.48
CA GLU A 48 4.76 28.44 3.73
C GLU A 48 5.96 27.72 3.13
N ALA A 49 6.03 26.40 3.26
CA ALA A 49 7.10 25.61 2.67
C ALA A 49 7.14 25.76 1.15
N SER A 50 8.35 25.74 0.60
CA SER A 50 8.60 25.65 -0.85
C SER A 50 8.04 24.35 -1.44
N CYS A 51 8.00 23.26 -0.68
CA CYS A 51 7.38 22.01 -1.11
C CYS A 51 6.20 21.62 -0.22
N LEU A 52 5.02 21.48 -0.81
CA LEU A 52 3.80 21.11 -0.10
C LEU A 52 3.31 19.73 -0.54
N ILE A 53 3.14 18.83 0.42
CA ILE A 53 2.54 17.51 0.21
C ILE A 53 1.07 17.58 0.58
N MET A 54 0.19 17.11 -0.29
CA MET A 54 -1.26 17.12 -0.06
C MET A 54 -1.98 16.01 -0.81
N THR A 55 -3.28 15.85 -0.57
CA THR A 55 -4.11 14.99 -1.44
C THR A 55 -4.60 15.74 -2.67
N THR A 56 -4.93 15.01 -3.74
CA THR A 56 -5.45 15.61 -4.98
C THR A 56 -6.71 16.45 -4.73
N GLU A 57 -7.56 16.06 -3.78
CA GLU A 57 -8.75 16.83 -3.38
C GLU A 57 -8.43 18.18 -2.74
N ILE A 58 -7.33 18.25 -1.97
CA ILE A 58 -6.89 19.51 -1.35
C ILE A 58 -6.39 20.46 -2.44
N LEU A 59 -5.60 19.97 -3.40
CA LEU A 59 -5.17 20.77 -4.55
C LEU A 59 -6.37 21.26 -5.36
N ARG A 60 -7.35 20.38 -5.62
CA ARG A 60 -8.60 20.77 -6.28
C ARG A 60 -9.31 21.90 -5.55
N SER A 61 -9.45 21.79 -4.23
CA SER A 61 -10.08 22.83 -3.41
C SER A 61 -9.31 24.15 -3.48
N MET A 62 -7.98 24.12 -3.50
CA MET A 62 -7.16 25.33 -3.65
C MET A 62 -7.35 26.00 -5.01
N LEU A 63 -7.51 25.21 -6.08
CA LEU A 63 -7.78 25.72 -7.43
C LEU A 63 -9.15 26.39 -7.52
N TYR A 64 -10.20 25.78 -6.96
CA TYR A 64 -11.53 26.39 -6.90
C TYR A 64 -11.56 27.69 -6.09
N ASN A 65 -10.82 27.72 -4.99
CA ASN A 65 -10.76 28.88 -4.10
C ASN A 65 -9.75 29.95 -4.55
N GLN A 66 -9.09 29.78 -5.71
CA GLN A 66 -8.06 30.69 -6.24
C GLN A 66 -7.00 31.06 -5.19
N SER A 67 -6.51 30.06 -4.44
CA SER A 67 -5.52 30.29 -3.40
C SER A 67 -4.24 30.91 -3.97
N ASN A 68 -3.68 31.90 -3.29
CA ASN A 68 -2.41 32.54 -3.66
C ASN A 68 -1.25 31.53 -3.83
N VAL A 69 -1.32 30.39 -3.13
CA VAL A 69 -0.33 29.29 -3.27
C VAL A 69 -0.21 28.79 -4.71
N VAL A 70 -1.30 28.87 -5.50
CA VAL A 70 -1.32 28.45 -6.91
C VAL A 70 -0.60 29.47 -7.81
N ALA A 71 -0.52 30.74 -7.41
CA ALA A 71 0.14 31.77 -8.22
C ALA A 71 1.67 31.59 -8.29
N ASP A 72 2.27 31.08 -7.21
CA ASP A 72 3.71 30.84 -7.09
C ASP A 72 4.09 29.39 -7.48
N LEU A 73 3.14 28.62 -8.03
CA LEU A 73 3.30 27.20 -8.30
C LEU A 73 4.03 26.98 -9.63
N GLU A 74 5.19 26.32 -9.58
CA GLU A 74 5.93 25.99 -10.81
C GLU A 74 5.72 24.54 -11.21
N TRP A 75 5.69 23.61 -10.25
CA TRP A 75 5.62 22.17 -10.53
C TRP A 75 4.56 21.47 -9.69
N VAL A 76 3.82 20.56 -10.32
CA VAL A 76 2.95 19.61 -9.62
C VAL A 76 3.39 18.19 -9.95
N ILE A 77 3.69 17.44 -8.90
CA ILE A 77 3.96 16.01 -8.95
C ILE A 77 2.67 15.27 -8.61
N PHE A 78 2.28 14.39 -9.50
CA PHE A 78 1.10 13.55 -9.40
C PHE A 78 1.53 12.11 -9.17
N ASP A 79 1.36 11.61 -7.95
CA ASP A 79 1.72 10.25 -7.59
C ASP A 79 0.56 9.28 -7.83
N GLU A 80 0.90 8.03 -8.17
CA GLU A 80 -0.05 6.95 -8.48
C GLU A 80 -1.11 7.33 -9.53
N CYS A 81 -0.70 7.94 -10.65
CA CYS A 81 -1.59 8.44 -11.70
C CYS A 81 -2.53 7.38 -12.32
N HIS A 82 -2.30 6.08 -12.10
CA HIS A 82 -3.26 5.03 -12.48
C HIS A 82 -4.62 5.15 -11.75
N TYR A 83 -4.69 5.92 -10.66
CA TYR A 83 -5.94 6.29 -9.99
C TYR A 83 -6.90 7.13 -10.83
N ILE A 84 -6.47 7.65 -11.99
CA ILE A 84 -7.38 8.34 -12.91
C ILE A 84 -8.54 7.44 -13.37
N ASN A 85 -8.35 6.11 -13.36
CA ASN A 85 -9.38 5.14 -13.71
C ASN A 85 -10.29 4.76 -12.53
N ASP A 86 -10.09 5.35 -11.35
CA ASP A 86 -10.96 5.11 -10.19
C ASP A 86 -12.36 5.70 -10.45
N PRO A 87 -13.45 4.91 -10.37
CA PRO A 87 -14.79 5.39 -10.71
C PRO A 87 -15.27 6.57 -9.87
N ASP A 88 -14.84 6.65 -8.60
CA ASP A 88 -15.33 7.66 -7.66
C ASP A 88 -14.38 8.86 -7.59
N ARG A 89 -13.08 8.63 -7.73
CA ARG A 89 -12.02 9.62 -7.47
C ARG A 89 -11.25 10.07 -8.71
N GLY A 90 -11.39 9.36 -9.83
CA GLY A 90 -10.74 9.71 -11.10
C GLY A 90 -11.17 11.09 -11.62
N VAL A 91 -12.40 11.50 -11.35
CA VAL A 91 -12.94 12.82 -11.75
C VAL A 91 -12.12 13.97 -11.13
N VAL A 92 -11.67 13.81 -9.89
CA VAL A 92 -10.86 14.82 -9.19
C VAL A 92 -9.55 15.08 -9.95
N TRP A 93 -8.96 14.02 -10.51
CA TRP A 93 -7.72 14.11 -11.28
C TRP A 93 -7.93 14.86 -12.59
N GLU A 94 -8.97 14.54 -13.33
CA GLU A 94 -9.29 15.22 -14.58
C GLU A 94 -9.56 16.71 -14.36
N GLU A 95 -10.37 17.05 -13.34
CA GLU A 95 -10.67 18.43 -12.96
C GLU A 95 -9.41 19.22 -12.63
N VAL A 96 -8.52 18.69 -11.78
CA VAL A 96 -7.27 19.36 -11.41
C VAL A 96 -6.36 19.52 -12.63
N LEU A 97 -6.20 18.47 -13.43
CA LEU A 97 -5.38 18.53 -14.64
C LEU A 97 -5.93 19.55 -15.63
N ILE A 98 -7.23 19.79 -15.72
CA ILE A 98 -7.79 20.84 -16.59
C ILE A 98 -7.53 22.22 -15.97
N MET A 99 -7.86 22.41 -14.69
CA MET A 99 -7.85 23.71 -14.01
C MET A 99 -6.45 24.29 -13.74
N LEU A 100 -5.40 23.47 -13.70
CA LEU A 100 -4.04 23.97 -13.44
C LEU A 100 -3.63 25.05 -14.46
N PRO A 101 -3.01 26.16 -14.03
CA PRO A 101 -2.52 27.17 -14.97
C PRO A 101 -1.51 26.61 -15.99
N SER A 102 -1.43 27.21 -17.18
CA SER A 102 -0.55 26.75 -18.27
C SER A 102 0.95 26.84 -17.95
N HIS A 103 1.35 27.76 -17.07
CA HIS A 103 2.75 27.90 -16.64
C HIS A 103 3.23 26.71 -15.79
N VAL A 104 2.31 26.01 -15.11
CA VAL A 104 2.65 24.91 -14.20
C VAL A 104 3.16 23.69 -14.97
N GLY A 105 4.37 23.24 -14.65
CA GLY A 105 4.97 21.99 -15.11
C GLY A 105 4.37 20.77 -14.40
N LEU A 106 4.29 19.65 -15.12
CA LEU A 106 3.66 18.43 -14.64
C LEU A 106 4.67 17.28 -14.60
N VAL A 107 4.67 16.54 -13.48
CA VAL A 107 5.35 15.25 -13.35
C VAL A 107 4.32 14.22 -12.92
N LEU A 108 4.13 13.17 -13.72
CA LEU A 108 3.15 12.11 -13.44
C LEU A 108 3.88 10.79 -13.19
N LEU A 109 3.71 10.23 -11.99
CA LEU A 109 4.30 8.97 -11.55
C LEU A 109 3.22 7.91 -11.53
N SER A 110 3.49 6.73 -12.10
CA SER A 110 2.56 5.61 -12.04
C SER A 110 3.26 4.27 -12.26
N ALA A 111 2.83 3.25 -11.53
CA ALA A 111 3.32 1.88 -11.67
C ALA A 111 2.82 1.17 -12.94
N THR A 112 1.55 1.36 -13.31
CA THR A 112 0.91 0.65 -14.43
C THR A 112 -0.13 1.52 -15.13
N VAL A 113 0.19 2.02 -16.33
CA VAL A 113 -0.79 2.69 -17.21
C VAL A 113 -0.71 2.06 -18.59
N PRO A 114 -1.68 1.19 -18.98
CA PRO A 114 -1.60 0.47 -20.26
C PRO A 114 -1.64 1.40 -21.48
N ASN A 115 -2.25 2.58 -21.34
CA ASN A 115 -2.45 3.58 -22.39
C ASN A 115 -1.70 4.89 -22.09
N ALA A 116 -0.48 4.81 -21.54
CA ALA A 116 0.30 5.99 -21.11
C ALA A 116 0.48 7.05 -22.21
N LEU A 117 0.69 6.63 -23.47
CA LEU A 117 0.80 7.54 -24.62
C LEU A 117 -0.49 8.29 -24.89
N SER A 118 -1.64 7.60 -24.85
CA SER A 118 -2.95 8.23 -25.05
C SER A 118 -3.25 9.26 -23.96
N LEU A 119 -2.93 8.92 -22.70
CA LEU A 119 -3.06 9.83 -21.57
C LEU A 119 -2.16 11.05 -21.73
N ALA A 120 -0.87 10.86 -22.04
CA ALA A 120 0.08 11.94 -22.25
C ALA A 120 -0.32 12.86 -23.41
N ASN A 121 -0.86 12.29 -24.50
CA ASN A 121 -1.37 13.06 -25.63
C ASN A 121 -2.62 13.89 -25.25
N TRP A 122 -3.52 13.33 -24.44
CA TRP A 122 -4.69 14.05 -23.96
C TRP A 122 -4.29 15.23 -23.05
N ILE A 123 -3.43 14.98 -22.05
CA ILE A 123 -2.91 16.05 -21.16
C ILE A 123 -2.15 17.09 -21.98
N GLY A 124 -1.30 16.66 -22.92
CA GLY A 124 -0.50 17.56 -23.73
C GLY A 124 -1.33 18.46 -24.63
N ARG A 125 -2.48 17.99 -25.12
CA ARG A 125 -3.46 18.83 -25.84
C ARG A 125 -4.12 19.85 -24.93
N ILE A 126 -4.58 19.44 -23.73
CA ILE A 126 -5.24 20.35 -22.77
C ILE A 126 -4.28 21.43 -22.27
N LYS A 127 -3.01 21.08 -22.08
CA LYS A 127 -1.98 22.00 -21.58
C LYS A 127 -1.21 22.73 -22.64
N GLU A 128 -1.44 22.42 -23.92
CA GLU A 128 -0.64 22.93 -25.04
C GLU A 128 0.87 22.74 -24.81
N ARG A 129 1.25 21.61 -24.18
CA ARG A 129 2.62 21.30 -23.78
C ARG A 129 2.97 19.87 -24.16
N LYS A 130 4.24 19.68 -24.56
CA LYS A 130 4.75 18.35 -24.88
C LYS A 130 5.01 17.56 -23.60
N LEU A 131 4.30 16.44 -23.43
CA LEU A 131 4.59 15.46 -22.38
C LEU A 131 5.48 14.35 -22.94
N TYR A 132 6.49 13.96 -22.17
CA TYR A 132 7.39 12.86 -22.50
C TYR A 132 7.02 11.64 -21.65
N VAL A 133 6.70 10.53 -22.31
CA VAL A 133 6.41 9.27 -21.63
C VAL A 133 7.70 8.47 -21.48
N ILE A 134 8.11 8.26 -20.24
CA ILE A 134 9.25 7.41 -19.89
C ILE A 134 8.69 6.12 -19.27
N CYS A 135 9.02 4.97 -19.84
CA CYS A 135 8.51 3.68 -19.41
C CYS A 135 9.65 2.67 -19.25
N THR A 136 9.52 1.79 -18.25
CA THR A 136 10.35 0.61 -18.10
C THR A 136 9.46 -0.60 -17.86
N THR A 137 9.70 -1.68 -18.61
CA THR A 137 9.01 -2.97 -18.42
C THR A 137 9.79 -3.89 -17.48
N LYS A 138 11.04 -3.55 -17.15
CA LYS A 138 11.90 -4.37 -16.30
C LYS A 138 11.71 -3.98 -14.84
N ARG A 139 11.24 -4.93 -14.03
CA ARG A 139 11.16 -4.78 -12.58
C ARG A 139 12.56 -4.87 -11.96
N PRO A 140 12.95 -3.95 -11.06
CA PRO A 140 14.25 -4.01 -10.37
C PRO A 140 14.43 -5.27 -9.51
N VAL A 141 13.38 -5.67 -8.81
CA VAL A 141 13.33 -6.91 -8.01
C VAL A 141 12.41 -7.91 -8.72
N PRO A 142 12.94 -8.93 -9.40
CA PRO A 142 12.10 -9.89 -10.11
C PRO A 142 11.23 -10.70 -9.13
N LEU A 143 10.03 -11.10 -9.59
CA LEU A 143 9.08 -11.87 -8.78
C LEU A 143 9.04 -13.32 -9.26
N GLU A 144 8.80 -14.22 -8.31
CA GLU A 144 8.49 -15.62 -8.57
C GLU A 144 7.10 -15.93 -8.03
N HIS A 145 6.26 -16.55 -8.86
CA HIS A 145 4.90 -16.89 -8.48
C HIS A 145 4.82 -18.37 -8.16
N HIS A 146 4.35 -18.67 -6.96
CA HIS A 146 4.23 -20.03 -6.45
C HIS A 146 2.77 -20.37 -6.14
N LEU A 147 2.38 -21.61 -6.39
CA LEU A 147 1.20 -22.21 -5.78
C LEU A 147 1.63 -22.95 -4.52
N TYR A 148 0.91 -22.75 -3.42
CA TYR A 148 1.17 -23.43 -2.16
C TYR A 148 0.04 -24.39 -1.83
N PHE A 149 0.37 -25.68 -1.69
CA PHE A 149 -0.58 -26.72 -1.33
C PHE A 149 0.08 -27.72 -0.39
N ASN A 150 -0.56 -28.04 0.74
CA ASN A 150 -0.13 -29.09 1.66
C ASN A 150 1.36 -29.00 2.07
N GLN A 151 1.83 -27.80 2.44
CA GLN A 151 3.22 -27.53 2.82
C GLN A 151 4.26 -27.66 1.69
N GLU A 152 3.81 -27.84 0.45
CA GLU A 152 4.64 -27.84 -0.75
C GLU A 152 4.41 -26.57 -1.59
N THR A 153 5.46 -26.09 -2.24
CA THR A 153 5.43 -24.94 -3.16
C THR A 153 5.73 -25.39 -4.58
N PHE A 154 4.94 -24.89 -5.54
CA PHE A 154 5.10 -25.17 -6.96
C PHE A 154 5.34 -23.86 -7.71
N LEU A 155 6.55 -23.66 -8.24
CA LEU A 155 6.87 -22.49 -9.05
C LEU A 155 6.08 -22.53 -10.36
N ILE A 156 5.22 -21.53 -10.59
CA ILE A 156 4.38 -21.44 -11.80
C ILE A 156 4.84 -20.32 -12.74
N LEU A 157 5.48 -19.28 -12.22
CA LEU A 157 6.07 -18.20 -13.02
C LEU A 157 7.42 -17.85 -12.41
N ASP A 158 8.49 -17.96 -13.19
CA ASP A 158 9.84 -17.61 -12.73
C ASP A 158 10.13 -16.11 -12.85
N ALA A 159 11.30 -15.70 -12.34
CA ALA A 159 11.83 -14.34 -12.40
C ALA A 159 11.92 -13.74 -13.82
N THR A 160 11.85 -14.57 -14.87
CA THR A 160 11.88 -14.15 -16.27
C THR A 160 10.50 -14.04 -16.90
N ASN A 161 9.43 -14.17 -16.10
CA ASN A 161 8.03 -14.23 -16.53
C ASN A 161 7.71 -15.45 -17.43
N LYS A 162 8.47 -16.55 -17.32
CA LYS A 162 8.18 -17.78 -18.07
C LYS A 162 7.29 -18.70 -17.25
N PHE A 163 6.14 -19.08 -17.84
CA PHE A 163 5.18 -19.97 -17.21
C PHE A 163 5.67 -21.42 -17.21
N GLN A 164 5.64 -22.06 -16.04
CA GLN A 164 6.16 -23.40 -15.82
C GLN A 164 5.03 -24.44 -15.88
N THR A 165 4.59 -24.79 -17.10
CA THR A 165 3.43 -25.67 -17.34
C THR A 165 3.55 -27.02 -16.63
N ALA A 166 4.73 -27.63 -16.61
CA ALA A 166 4.95 -28.92 -15.94
C ALA A 166 4.72 -28.84 -14.41
N SER A 167 5.19 -27.76 -13.78
CA SER A 167 5.00 -27.50 -12.35
C SER A 167 3.53 -27.22 -12.03
N TYR A 168 2.84 -26.45 -12.88
CA TYR A 168 1.41 -26.21 -12.77
C TYR A 168 0.60 -27.52 -12.85
N MET A 169 0.91 -28.40 -13.82
CA MET A 169 0.24 -29.69 -13.96
C MET A 169 0.46 -30.59 -12.73
N LYS A 170 1.68 -30.59 -12.15
CA LYS A 170 1.97 -31.29 -10.89
C LYS A 170 1.13 -30.76 -9.72
N ALA A 171 1.01 -29.43 -9.59
CA ALA A 171 0.17 -28.81 -8.58
C ALA A 171 -1.31 -29.19 -8.75
N CYS A 172 -1.82 -29.20 -9.98
CA CYS A 172 -3.19 -29.63 -10.28
C CYS A 172 -3.44 -31.11 -9.93
N ALA A 173 -2.48 -32.00 -10.23
CA ALA A 173 -2.56 -33.41 -9.87
C ALA A 173 -2.61 -33.59 -8.34
N ARG A 174 -1.70 -32.94 -7.61
CA ARG A 174 -1.66 -32.95 -6.14
C ARG A 174 -2.96 -32.45 -5.51
N ARG A 175 -3.55 -31.40 -6.07
CA ARG A 175 -4.86 -30.88 -5.62
C ARG A 175 -5.98 -31.92 -5.78
N LYS A 176 -6.01 -32.65 -6.91
CA LYS A 176 -7.02 -33.71 -7.16
C LYS A 176 -6.88 -34.90 -6.20
N GLU A 177 -5.65 -35.31 -5.88
CA GLU A 177 -5.38 -36.34 -4.87
C GLU A 177 -5.94 -35.93 -3.50
N THR A 178 -5.69 -34.68 -3.11
CA THR A 178 -6.11 -34.15 -1.81
C THR A 178 -7.62 -33.95 -1.73
N MET A 179 -8.31 -33.53 -2.82
CA MET A 179 -9.77 -33.36 -2.83
C MET A 179 -10.55 -34.68 -2.70
N LYS A 180 -9.95 -35.82 -3.07
CA LYS A 180 -10.54 -37.15 -2.88
C LYS A 180 -10.47 -37.62 -1.42
N ALA A 181 -9.52 -37.09 -0.65
CA ALA A 181 -9.49 -37.26 0.80
C ALA A 181 -10.31 -36.13 1.43
N THR A 182 -11.44 -36.45 2.07
CA THR A 182 -12.44 -35.51 2.61
C THR A 182 -11.93 -34.64 3.78
N ARG A 183 -10.79 -33.96 3.62
CA ARG A 183 -10.19 -33.06 4.61
C ARG A 183 -10.32 -31.64 4.14
N THR A 184 -11.39 -30.99 4.56
CA THR A 184 -11.42 -29.53 4.66
C THR A 184 -10.33 -29.15 5.65
N TYR A 185 -9.19 -28.64 5.17
CA TYR A 185 -8.16 -28.13 6.07
C TYR A 185 -8.73 -26.91 6.79
N ASP A 186 -8.76 -27.00 8.13
CA ASP A 186 -9.05 -25.85 8.97
C ASP A 186 -8.04 -24.72 8.68
N ASP A 187 -8.54 -23.49 8.58
CA ASP A 187 -7.77 -22.32 8.18
C ASP A 187 -6.57 -22.10 9.11
N LYS A 188 -6.72 -22.41 10.40
CA LYS A 188 -5.63 -22.37 11.37
C LYS A 188 -4.47 -23.25 10.94
N THR A 189 -4.73 -24.53 10.66
CA THR A 189 -3.68 -25.50 10.28
C THR A 189 -2.98 -25.07 8.98
N ARG A 190 -3.76 -24.56 8.02
CA ARG A 190 -3.25 -24.06 6.73
C ARG A 190 -2.27 -22.89 6.92
N TYR A 191 -2.67 -21.86 7.67
CA TYR A 191 -1.80 -20.72 7.92
C TYR A 191 -0.60 -21.06 8.81
N GLN A 192 -0.78 -21.91 9.84
CA GLN A 192 0.34 -22.36 10.67
C GLN A 192 1.41 -23.07 9.83
N GLY A 193 1.00 -24.00 8.96
CA GLY A 193 1.92 -24.68 8.04
C GLY A 193 2.61 -23.70 7.08
N LEU A 194 1.87 -22.75 6.51
CA LEU A 194 2.41 -21.73 5.62
C LEU A 194 3.46 -20.87 6.32
N ILE A 195 3.15 -20.35 7.51
CA ILE A 195 4.04 -19.48 8.27
C ILE A 195 5.32 -20.22 8.67
N GLN A 196 5.20 -21.49 9.09
CA GLN A 196 6.37 -22.31 9.39
C GLN A 196 7.23 -22.56 8.14
N HIS A 197 6.61 -22.83 7.00
CA HIS A 197 7.30 -22.98 5.72
C HIS A 197 8.07 -21.69 5.36
N LEU A 198 7.41 -20.53 5.40
CA LEU A 198 8.02 -19.24 5.10
C LEU A 198 9.14 -18.88 6.09
N ARG A 199 8.96 -19.18 7.39
CA ARG A 199 9.97 -18.95 8.42
C ARG A 199 11.22 -19.79 8.19
N LYS A 200 11.07 -21.08 7.86
CA LYS A 200 12.21 -21.98 7.57
C LYS A 200 12.98 -21.56 6.32
N ALA A 201 12.29 -20.98 5.35
CA ALA A 201 12.87 -20.50 4.09
C ALA A 201 13.40 -19.05 4.16
N ASP A 202 13.38 -18.40 5.33
CA ASP A 202 13.73 -16.98 5.51
C ASP A 202 12.96 -16.03 4.55
N ARG A 203 11.67 -16.32 4.36
CA ARG A 203 10.75 -15.59 3.47
C ARG A 203 9.79 -14.64 4.21
N LEU A 204 10.04 -14.38 5.50
CA LEU A 204 9.33 -13.36 6.28
C LEU A 204 10.07 -12.00 6.20
N PRO A 205 9.38 -10.85 6.31
CA PRO A 205 7.96 -10.70 6.60
C PRO A 205 7.06 -10.95 5.37
N ALA A 206 5.80 -11.34 5.63
CA ALA A 206 4.82 -11.65 4.60
C ALA A 206 3.53 -10.81 4.74
N ILE A 207 2.96 -10.44 3.60
CA ILE A 207 1.63 -9.82 3.51
C ILE A 207 0.65 -10.86 3.00
N CYS A 208 -0.36 -11.19 3.80
CA CYS A 208 -1.46 -12.07 3.43
C CYS A 208 -2.66 -11.22 2.99
N PHE A 209 -2.81 -11.02 1.68
CA PHE A 209 -3.99 -10.35 1.13
C PHE A 209 -5.22 -11.21 1.31
N THR A 210 -6.07 -10.76 2.24
CA THR A 210 -7.37 -11.35 2.57
C THR A 210 -8.42 -10.32 2.20
N LEU A 211 -9.17 -10.58 1.13
CA LEU A 211 -10.09 -9.62 0.50
C LEU A 211 -11.43 -9.48 1.26
N SER A 212 -11.37 -9.51 2.60
CA SER A 212 -12.50 -9.33 3.51
C SER A 212 -11.99 -8.88 4.88
N ARG A 213 -12.51 -7.75 5.38
CA ARG A 213 -12.15 -7.17 6.68
C ARG A 213 -12.30 -8.19 7.80
N ARG A 214 -13.48 -8.80 7.88
CA ARG A 214 -13.82 -9.82 8.88
C ARG A 214 -12.85 -10.99 8.86
N ARG A 215 -12.48 -11.47 7.66
CA ARG A 215 -11.55 -12.60 7.54
C ARG A 215 -10.13 -12.23 7.93
N CYS A 216 -9.70 -10.98 7.73
CA CYS A 216 -8.40 -10.54 8.24
C CYS A 216 -8.33 -10.68 9.77
N ASP A 217 -9.36 -10.20 10.47
CA ASP A 217 -9.46 -10.29 11.93
C ASP A 217 -9.53 -11.75 12.39
N GLU A 218 -10.39 -12.57 11.78
CA GLU A 218 -10.54 -13.99 12.10
C GLU A 218 -9.23 -14.76 11.88
N ASN A 219 -8.56 -14.60 10.73
CA ASN A 219 -7.30 -15.27 10.43
C ASN A 219 -6.19 -14.90 11.41
N ALA A 220 -6.10 -13.63 11.81
CA ALA A 220 -5.12 -13.19 12.80
C ALA A 220 -5.41 -13.77 14.19
N GLN A 221 -6.68 -13.79 14.62
CA GLN A 221 -7.08 -14.35 15.92
C GLN A 221 -6.83 -15.86 16.00
N LEU A 222 -7.05 -16.61 14.91
CA LEU A 222 -6.76 -18.05 14.86
C LEU A 222 -5.30 -18.38 15.18
N LEU A 223 -4.39 -17.44 14.93
CA LEU A 223 -2.95 -17.59 15.06
C LEU A 223 -2.38 -16.95 16.32
N GLN A 224 -3.21 -16.42 17.22
CA GLN A 224 -2.77 -15.77 18.46
C GLN A 224 -1.93 -16.68 19.38
N SER A 225 -2.09 -18.01 19.26
CA SER A 225 -1.28 -19.00 19.98
C SER A 225 0.16 -19.14 19.46
N LEU A 226 0.46 -18.63 18.26
CA LEU A 226 1.81 -18.63 17.71
C LEU A 226 2.54 -17.36 18.12
N ASP A 227 3.86 -17.49 18.26
CA ASP A 227 4.74 -16.36 18.56
C ASP A 227 5.87 -16.29 17.53
N LEU A 228 5.90 -15.19 16.79
CA LEU A 228 6.90 -14.92 15.76
C LEU A 228 7.97 -13.94 16.25
N THR A 229 7.89 -13.49 17.50
CA THR A 229 8.77 -12.45 18.06
C THR A 229 9.58 -12.96 19.23
N THR A 230 10.72 -12.32 19.46
CA THR A 230 11.55 -12.50 20.66
C THR A 230 11.04 -11.65 21.82
N ALA A 231 11.49 -11.93 23.04
CA ALA A 231 11.16 -11.12 24.22
C ALA A 231 11.58 -9.64 24.07
N GLU A 232 12.70 -9.39 23.38
CA GLU A 232 13.18 -8.04 23.10
C GLU A 232 12.26 -7.30 22.12
N GLU A 233 11.88 -7.97 21.01
CA GLU A 233 10.93 -7.42 20.02
C GLU A 233 9.58 -7.10 20.68
N LYS A 234 9.08 -7.98 21.55
CA LYS A 234 7.87 -7.71 22.36
C LYS A 234 8.02 -6.47 23.21
N GLY A 235 9.16 -6.31 23.89
CA GLY A 235 9.46 -5.11 24.68
C GLY A 235 9.52 -3.85 23.82
N ALA A 236 10.04 -3.93 22.60
CA ALA A 236 10.05 -2.83 21.64
C ALA A 236 8.64 -2.46 21.16
N VAL A 237 7.81 -3.44 20.80
CA VAL A 237 6.40 -3.24 20.40
C VAL A 237 5.62 -2.58 21.54
N ARG A 238 5.74 -3.06 22.77
CA ARG A 238 5.06 -2.48 23.95
C ARG A 238 5.43 -1.02 24.16
N ARG A 239 6.72 -0.71 24.16
CA ARG A 239 7.22 0.67 24.32
C ARG A 239 6.72 1.57 23.18
N PHE A 240 6.75 1.06 21.95
CA PHE A 240 6.25 1.80 20.80
C PHE A 240 4.76 2.14 20.93
N LEU A 241 3.92 1.15 21.23
CA LEU A 241 2.48 1.35 21.40
C LEU A 241 2.18 2.29 22.58
N GLN A 242 2.91 2.16 23.68
CA GLN A 242 2.75 3.04 24.82
C GLN A 242 3.04 4.51 24.46
N ASN A 243 4.15 4.75 23.76
CA ASN A 243 4.64 6.11 23.47
C ASN A 243 3.91 6.79 22.31
N ASN A 244 3.42 6.03 21.32
CA ASN A 244 2.87 6.58 20.08
C ASN A 244 1.35 6.44 19.95
N VAL A 245 0.74 5.49 20.68
CA VAL A 245 -0.70 5.24 20.62
C VAL A 245 -1.35 5.58 21.97
N VAL A 246 -0.98 4.87 23.03
CA VAL A 246 -1.66 4.98 24.33
C VAL A 246 -1.53 6.38 24.93
N SER A 247 -0.35 6.98 24.85
CA SER A 247 -0.08 8.35 25.35
C SER A 247 -0.94 9.43 24.70
N ARG A 248 -1.43 9.19 23.47
CA ARG A 248 -2.25 10.13 22.69
C ARG A 248 -3.75 9.90 22.85
N LEU A 249 -4.15 8.84 23.53
CA LEU A 249 -5.55 8.45 23.71
C LEU A 249 -6.06 8.82 25.09
N SER A 250 -7.35 9.18 25.17
CA SER A 250 -8.04 9.40 26.44
C SER A 250 -8.13 8.09 27.24
N ARG A 251 -8.34 8.18 28.57
CA ARG A 251 -8.49 6.98 29.43
C ARG A 251 -9.65 6.07 29.01
N ALA A 252 -10.69 6.62 28.39
CA ALA A 252 -11.80 5.84 27.85
C ALA A 252 -11.37 5.06 26.60
N ASP A 253 -10.67 5.73 25.67
CA ASP A 253 -10.22 5.14 24.40
C ASP A 253 -9.15 4.07 24.60
N GLN A 254 -8.33 4.18 25.64
CA GLN A 254 -7.35 3.14 26.01
C GLN A 254 -8.00 1.79 26.37
N ARG A 255 -9.31 1.76 26.63
CA ARG A 255 -10.05 0.53 26.95
C ARG A 255 -10.73 -0.10 25.74
N LEU A 256 -10.59 0.48 24.55
CA LEU A 256 -11.23 -0.01 23.34
C LEU A 256 -10.83 -1.47 23.06
N PRO A 257 -11.80 -2.36 22.76
CA PRO A 257 -11.54 -3.77 22.47
C PRO A 257 -10.56 -3.98 21.31
N GLN A 258 -10.66 -3.15 20.25
CA GLN A 258 -9.79 -3.24 19.09
C GLN A 258 -8.31 -2.99 19.45
N LEU A 259 -8.04 -1.99 20.30
CA LEU A 259 -6.68 -1.71 20.78
C LEU A 259 -6.13 -2.89 21.60
N ARG A 260 -6.94 -3.46 22.50
CA ARG A 260 -6.53 -4.60 23.33
C ARG A 260 -6.20 -5.83 22.51
N SER A 261 -7.07 -6.17 21.56
CA SER A 261 -6.88 -7.32 20.66
C SER A 261 -5.63 -7.12 19.78
N LEU A 262 -5.52 -5.96 19.12
CA LEU A 262 -4.41 -5.67 18.23
C LEU A 262 -3.06 -5.63 18.96
N ARG A 263 -3.01 -5.13 20.20
CA ARG A 263 -1.77 -5.18 21.01
C ARG A 263 -1.27 -6.62 21.18
N GLY A 264 -2.16 -7.56 21.50
CA GLY A 264 -1.80 -8.97 21.65
C GLY A 264 -1.27 -9.59 20.35
N LEU A 265 -1.88 -9.25 19.22
CA LEU A 265 -1.42 -9.69 17.90
C LEU A 265 -0.05 -9.10 17.54
N LEU A 266 0.13 -7.79 17.72
CA LEU A 266 1.38 -7.10 17.42
C LEU A 266 2.54 -7.62 18.27
N GLU A 267 2.29 -7.89 19.56
CA GLU A 267 3.27 -8.54 20.42
C GLU A 267 3.59 -9.97 20.01
N ALA A 268 2.75 -10.66 19.25
CA ALA A 268 3.06 -11.98 18.70
C ALA A 268 3.68 -11.91 17.29
N GLY A 269 3.87 -10.71 16.74
CA GLY A 269 4.39 -10.46 15.39
C GLY A 269 3.35 -10.51 14.28
N PHE A 270 2.06 -10.43 14.63
CA PHE A 270 0.95 -10.39 13.69
C PHE A 270 0.32 -8.99 13.60
N GLY A 271 -0.06 -8.57 12.40
CA GLY A 271 -0.77 -7.32 12.17
C GLY A 271 -2.05 -7.54 11.38
N VAL A 272 -3.01 -6.62 11.52
CA VAL A 272 -4.22 -6.54 10.69
C VAL A 272 -4.32 -5.13 10.11
N HIS A 273 -4.58 -5.03 8.81
CA HIS A 273 -4.75 -3.76 8.11
C HIS A 273 -5.95 -3.78 7.16
N HIS A 274 -6.97 -2.99 7.49
CA HIS A 274 -8.12 -2.75 6.62
C HIS A 274 -8.88 -1.50 7.05
N SER A 275 -9.85 -1.04 6.24
CA SER A 275 -10.59 0.20 6.50
C SER A 275 -11.34 0.25 7.85
N GLY A 276 -11.72 -0.90 8.42
CA GLY A 276 -12.33 -0.98 9.76
C GLY A 276 -11.37 -0.85 10.96
N VAL A 277 -10.04 -0.82 10.75
CA VAL A 277 -9.08 -0.56 11.84
C VAL A 277 -8.96 0.94 12.04
N LEU A 278 -8.98 1.40 13.31
CA LEU A 278 -8.88 2.82 13.66
C LEU A 278 -7.62 3.45 13.04
N PRO A 279 -7.68 4.71 12.54
CA PRO A 279 -6.55 5.35 11.86
C PRO A 279 -5.22 5.30 12.62
N ILE A 280 -5.23 5.68 13.91
CA ILE A 280 -4.04 5.63 14.77
C ILE A 280 -3.45 4.22 14.92
N LEU A 281 -4.30 3.19 14.86
CA LEU A 281 -3.88 1.80 14.96
C LEU A 281 -3.32 1.28 13.62
N LYS A 282 -3.90 1.70 12.49
CA LYS A 282 -3.36 1.40 11.16
C LYS A 282 -1.96 1.97 11.00
N GLU A 283 -1.77 3.24 11.33
CA GLU A 283 -0.45 3.88 11.31
C GLU A 283 0.56 3.15 12.21
N ALA A 284 0.13 2.72 13.39
CA ALA A 284 0.99 1.93 14.28
C ALA A 284 1.39 0.57 13.67
N VAL A 285 0.45 -0.14 13.03
CA VAL A 285 0.71 -1.41 12.33
C VAL A 285 1.70 -1.19 11.18
N GLU A 286 1.48 -0.16 10.37
CA GLU A 286 2.34 0.23 9.26
C GLU A 286 3.78 0.48 9.73
N MET A 287 3.96 1.32 10.76
CA MET A 287 5.27 1.64 11.32
C MET A 287 5.97 0.40 11.93
N LEU A 288 5.23 -0.48 12.60
CA LEU A 288 5.80 -1.71 13.17
C LEU A 288 6.15 -2.73 12.08
N PHE A 289 5.41 -2.77 10.97
CA PHE A 289 5.75 -3.60 9.80
C PHE A 289 7.01 -3.09 9.10
N GLN A 290 7.13 -1.78 8.89
CA GLN A 290 8.36 -1.16 8.35
C GLN A 290 9.59 -1.42 9.21
N ARG A 291 9.44 -1.45 10.53
CA ARG A 291 10.50 -1.82 11.48
C ARG A 291 10.79 -3.32 11.56
N GLY A 292 10.07 -4.14 10.79
CA GLY A 292 10.21 -5.59 10.80
C GLY A 292 9.73 -6.26 12.08
N LEU A 293 8.97 -5.57 12.94
CA LEU A 293 8.42 -6.13 14.19
C LEU A 293 7.14 -6.92 13.94
N VAL A 294 6.37 -6.55 12.91
CA VAL A 294 5.28 -7.38 12.39
C VAL A 294 5.84 -8.29 11.30
N LYS A 295 5.76 -9.61 11.52
CA LYS A 295 6.29 -10.64 10.63
C LYS A 295 5.25 -11.13 9.61
N VAL A 296 3.97 -11.12 10.00
CA VAL A 296 2.85 -11.51 9.13
C VAL A 296 1.75 -10.47 9.24
N LEU A 297 1.37 -9.87 8.11
CA LEU A 297 0.33 -8.85 8.04
C LEU A 297 -0.86 -9.38 7.25
N PHE A 298 -2.05 -9.44 7.87
CA PHE A 298 -3.30 -9.70 7.17
C PHE A 298 -3.89 -8.38 6.68
N ALA A 299 -3.98 -8.21 5.37
CA ALA A 299 -4.36 -6.94 4.78
C ALA A 299 -5.45 -7.07 3.71
N THR A 300 -6.30 -6.05 3.60
CA THR A 300 -7.14 -5.86 2.40
C THR A 300 -6.35 -5.19 1.28
N GLU A 301 -6.90 -5.21 0.06
CA GLU A 301 -6.31 -4.61 -1.16
C GLU A 301 -5.81 -3.18 -0.99
N THR A 302 -6.48 -2.37 -0.17
CA THR A 302 -6.10 -0.97 0.12
C THR A 302 -4.68 -0.82 0.67
N PHE A 303 -4.09 -1.87 1.25
CA PHE A 303 -2.71 -1.85 1.73
C PHE A 303 -1.68 -1.91 0.60
N ALA A 304 -2.03 -2.51 -0.54
CA ALA A 304 -1.15 -2.51 -1.72
C ALA A 304 -1.02 -1.13 -2.37
N MET A 305 -1.90 -0.21 -1.97
CA MET A 305 -1.97 1.13 -2.50
C MET A 305 -1.10 2.07 -1.67
N GLY A 306 0.05 2.46 -2.20
CA GLY A 306 0.74 3.66 -1.75
C GLY A 306 1.44 3.57 -0.39
N VAL A 307 2.03 2.42 -0.03
CA VAL A 307 3.04 2.39 1.05
C VAL A 307 4.23 1.53 0.64
N ASN A 308 5.44 2.07 0.82
CA ASN A 308 6.67 1.29 0.65
C ASN A 308 6.87 0.39 1.87
N MET A 309 6.72 -0.92 1.66
CA MET A 309 6.67 -1.91 2.74
C MET A 309 7.67 -3.03 2.48
N PRO A 310 8.49 -3.43 3.45
CA PRO A 310 9.62 -4.35 3.24
C PRO A 310 9.19 -5.84 3.24
N ALA A 311 8.15 -6.20 2.49
CA ALA A 311 7.68 -7.57 2.41
C ALA A 311 8.61 -8.44 1.55
N ARG A 312 8.92 -9.65 2.01
CA ARG A 312 9.63 -10.67 1.22
C ARG A 312 8.68 -11.63 0.50
N THR A 313 7.43 -11.69 0.92
CA THR A 313 6.43 -12.61 0.34
C THR A 313 5.04 -11.99 0.40
N VAL A 314 4.34 -12.09 -0.72
CA VAL A 314 2.92 -11.78 -0.81
C VAL A 314 2.14 -13.08 -0.97
N VAL A 315 1.12 -13.26 -0.13
CA VAL A 315 0.24 -14.43 -0.12
C VAL A 315 -1.17 -13.99 -0.50
N PHE A 316 -1.77 -14.68 -1.47
CA PHE A 316 -3.17 -14.52 -1.82
C PHE A 316 -3.97 -15.67 -1.23
N ASP A 317 -4.88 -15.37 -0.30
CA ASP A 317 -5.83 -16.37 0.21
C ASP A 317 -6.89 -16.73 -0.84
N SER A 318 -7.25 -15.76 -1.69
CA SER A 318 -8.23 -15.89 -2.76
C SER A 318 -7.83 -14.98 -3.91
N ILE A 319 -8.14 -15.41 -5.15
CA ILE A 319 -8.08 -14.58 -6.35
C ILE A 319 -9.45 -13.98 -6.72
N ARG A 320 -10.46 -14.20 -5.88
CA ARG A 320 -11.82 -13.66 -6.02
C ARG A 320 -12.14 -12.66 -4.92
N LYS A 321 -12.81 -11.57 -5.28
CA LYS A 321 -13.31 -10.54 -4.37
C LYS A 321 -14.76 -10.16 -4.67
N HIS A 322 -15.41 -9.58 -3.66
CA HIS A 322 -16.70 -8.93 -3.81
C HIS A 322 -16.47 -7.44 -4.09
N ASP A 323 -16.93 -6.95 -5.25
CA ASP A 323 -16.77 -5.54 -5.65
C ASP A 323 -17.92 -4.63 -5.20
N GLY A 324 -18.87 -5.18 -4.44
CA GLY A 324 -20.09 -4.50 -4.01
C GLY A 324 -21.32 -4.96 -4.77
N ILE A 325 -21.14 -5.55 -5.96
CA ILE A 325 -22.22 -6.05 -6.81
C ILE A 325 -22.12 -7.57 -6.95
N SER A 326 -20.93 -8.08 -7.23
CA SER A 326 -20.72 -9.50 -7.53
C SER A 326 -19.41 -10.02 -6.98
N ASN A 327 -19.33 -11.34 -6.82
CA ASN A 327 -18.07 -12.03 -6.58
C ASN A 327 -17.39 -12.29 -7.93
N ARG A 328 -16.30 -11.58 -8.19
CA ARG A 328 -15.52 -11.68 -9.43
C ARG A 328 -14.06 -12.02 -9.16
N ASP A 329 -13.37 -12.47 -10.20
CA ASP A 329 -11.91 -12.59 -10.16
C ASP A 329 -11.25 -11.20 -10.08
N LEU A 330 -10.05 -11.19 -9.49
CA LEU A 330 -9.17 -10.02 -9.52
C LEU A 330 -8.83 -9.66 -10.96
N LEU A 331 -8.85 -8.35 -11.25
CA LEU A 331 -8.33 -7.84 -12.51
C LEU A 331 -6.81 -8.01 -12.54
N PRO A 332 -6.19 -8.16 -13.72
CA PRO A 332 -4.73 -8.26 -13.83
C PRO A 332 -3.99 -7.11 -13.16
N ALA A 333 -4.51 -5.88 -13.26
CA ALA A 333 -3.92 -4.70 -12.62
C ALA A 333 -3.95 -4.81 -11.08
N GLU A 334 -5.07 -5.25 -10.50
CA GLU A 334 -5.23 -5.46 -9.05
C GLU A 334 -4.23 -6.51 -8.55
N TYR A 335 -4.09 -7.61 -9.31
CA TYR A 335 -3.13 -8.66 -9.00
C TYR A 335 -1.68 -8.16 -9.05
N ILE A 336 -1.29 -7.47 -10.12
CA ILE A 336 0.08 -6.95 -10.30
C ILE A 336 0.43 -5.91 -9.23
N GLN A 337 -0.54 -5.08 -8.83
CA GLN A 337 -0.35 -4.09 -7.77
C GLN A 337 -0.08 -4.75 -6.41
N MET A 338 -0.88 -5.74 -6.04
CA MET A 338 -0.74 -6.49 -4.80
C MET A 338 0.50 -7.39 -4.79
N ALA A 339 0.69 -8.20 -5.83
CA ALA A 339 1.85 -9.09 -5.96
C ALA A 339 3.16 -8.32 -6.08
N GLY A 340 3.06 -7.05 -6.48
CA GLY A 340 4.19 -6.17 -6.62
C GLY A 340 4.75 -5.58 -5.34
N ARG A 341 4.11 -5.82 -4.19
CA ARG A 341 4.52 -5.34 -2.88
C ARG A 341 5.66 -6.14 -2.27
#